data_AF-E3WF11-F1
#
_entry.id   AF-E3WF11-F1
#
_cell.length_a   1.000
_cell.length_b   1.000
_cell.length_c   1.000
_cell.angle_alpha   90.00
_cell.angle_beta   90.00
_cell.angle_gamma   90.00
#
_symmetry.space_group_name_H-M   'P 1'
#
loop_
_entity.id
_entity.type
_entity.pdbx_description
1 polymer ?
#
loop_
_entity_poly.entity_id
_entity_poly.type
_entity_poly.pdbx_seq_one_letter_code
_entity_poly.pdbx_strand_id
1 'polypeptide(L)'
;EEIMLPGPKVGLIIGKNGKTIKQLQEQSGAKMVVIQDGPNTEYEKPLRISGDPAKVEHAKQLVHELLADKDMQPGGGPRSQYDDYGSDPGNGLAT
;
A
#
# COMPACT_ATOMS: atom_id res chain seq x y z
N GLU A 1 -9.34 -9.34 -10.93
CA GLU A 1 -10.37 -8.60 -10.16
C GLU A 1 -10.23 -7.10 -10.38
N GLU A 2 -11.26 -6.33 -10.03
CA GLU A 2 -11.27 -4.86 -10.20
C GLU A 2 -11.74 -4.19 -8.91
N ILE A 3 -11.12 -3.06 -8.55
CA ILE A 3 -11.46 -2.23 -7.39
C ILE A 3 -11.68 -0.80 -7.86
N MET A 4 -12.71 -0.13 -7.36
CA MET A 4 -12.91 1.29 -7.59
C MET A 4 -12.06 2.10 -6.62
N LEU A 5 -11.13 2.90 -7.15
CA LEU A 5 -10.29 3.80 -6.37
C LEU A 5 -10.90 5.20 -6.37
N PRO A 6 -11.07 5.85 -5.22
CA PRO A 6 -11.53 7.24 -5.19
C PRO A 6 -10.49 8.15 -5.85
N GLY A 7 -10.94 9.03 -6.76
CA GLY A 7 -10.11 9.93 -7.56
C GLY A 7 -8.97 10.62 -6.79
N PRO A 8 -9.23 11.27 -5.65
CA PRO A 8 -8.21 11.92 -4.82
C PRO A 8 -7.09 10.99 -4.33
N LYS A 9 -7.35 9.68 -4.21
CA LYS A 9 -6.38 8.69 -3.73
C LYS A 9 -5.70 7.91 -4.85
N VAL A 10 -6.18 8.00 -6.10
CA VAL A 10 -5.54 7.36 -7.26
C VAL A 10 -4.07 7.79 -7.38
N GLY A 11 -3.79 9.08 -7.16
CA GLY A 11 -2.43 9.61 -7.17
C GLY A 11 -1.53 8.99 -6.09
N LEU A 12 -2.08 8.59 -4.95
CA LEU A 12 -1.34 7.93 -3.87
C LEU A 12 -1.00 6.47 -4.23
N ILE A 13 -1.96 5.76 -4.82
CA ILE A 13 -1.79 4.36 -5.27
C ILE A 13 -0.72 4.28 -6.35
N ILE A 14 -0.77 5.19 -7.34
CA ILE A 14 0.25 5.26 -8.39
C ILE A 14 1.58 5.70 -7.78
N GLY A 15 1.56 6.75 -6.96
CA GLY A 15 2.74 7.37 -6.38
C GLY A 15 3.56 8.18 -7.38
N LYS A 16 4.53 8.94 -6.89
CA LYS A 16 5.44 9.72 -7.75
C LYS A 16 6.19 8.78 -8.70
N ASN A 17 6.10 9.05 -10.01
CA ASN A 17 6.68 8.22 -11.08
C ASN A 17 6.20 6.75 -11.10
N GLY A 18 5.02 6.45 -10.54
CA GLY A 18 4.53 5.06 -10.49
C GLY A 18 5.27 4.17 -9.49
N LYS A 19 6.06 4.75 -8.56
CA LYS A 19 6.86 3.98 -7.59
C LYS A 19 5.99 3.14 -6.65
N THR A 20 4.90 3.70 -6.15
CA THR A 20 4.03 3.03 -5.18
C THR A 20 3.33 1.82 -5.81
N ILE A 21 2.71 1.99 -6.98
CA ILE A 21 2.04 0.86 -7.65
C ILE A 21 3.02 -0.23 -8.07
N LYS A 22 4.28 0.11 -8.38
CA LYS A 22 5.33 -0.90 -8.62
C LYS A 22 5.65 -1.68 -7.35
N GLN A 23 5.84 -0.99 -6.22
CA GLN A 23 6.10 -1.63 -4.94
C GLN A 23 4.94 -2.54 -4.50
N LEU A 24 3.69 -2.11 -4.69
CA LEU A 24 2.52 -2.92 -4.40
C LEU A 24 2.50 -4.20 -5.26
N GLN A 25 2.86 -4.09 -6.54
CA GLN A 25 2.94 -5.24 -7.44
C GLN A 25 4.06 -6.20 -7.07
N GLU A 26 5.22 -5.68 -6.67
CA GLU A 26 6.37 -6.46 -6.23
C GLU A 26 6.09 -7.21 -4.92
N GLN A 27 5.47 -6.53 -3.94
CA GLN A 27 5.09 -7.13 -2.66
C GLN A 27 3.99 -8.20 -2.81
N SER A 28 2.95 -7.91 -3.60
CA SER A 28 1.86 -8.85 -3.81
C SER A 28 2.17 -9.96 -4.80
N GLY A 29 3.15 -9.75 -5.69
CA GLY A 29 3.38 -10.58 -6.88
C GLY A 29 2.23 -10.51 -7.90
N ALA A 30 1.24 -9.63 -7.70
CA ALA A 30 0.13 -9.42 -8.62
C ALA A 30 0.43 -8.26 -9.58
N LYS A 31 -0.17 -8.30 -10.76
CA LYS A 31 -0.14 -7.20 -11.72
C LYS A 31 -1.27 -6.23 -11.44
N MET A 32 -0.97 -4.94 -11.41
CA MET A 32 -1.92 -3.86 -11.12
C MET A 32 -1.89 -2.79 -12.21
N VAL A 33 -3.06 -2.43 -12.72
CA VAL A 33 -3.21 -1.44 -13.79
C VAL A 33 -4.38 -0.52 -13.47
N VAL A 34 -4.10 0.77 -13.31
CA VAL A 34 -5.14 1.80 -13.16
C VAL A 34 -5.65 2.17 -14.56
N ILE A 35 -6.96 2.07 -14.76
CA ILE A 35 -7.61 2.50 -16.00
C ILE A 35 -7.94 3.98 -15.89
N GLN A 36 -7.24 4.80 -16.66
CA GLN A 36 -7.46 6.24 -16.73
C GLN A 36 -8.50 6.56 -17.81
N ASP A 37 -9.78 6.47 -17.45
CA ASP A 37 -10.87 6.87 -18.35
C ASP A 37 -11.08 8.39 -18.25
N GLY A 38 -10.44 9.15 -19.14
CA GLY A 38 -10.58 10.60 -19.26
C GLY A 38 -9.78 11.46 -18.26
N PRO A 39 -9.72 12.78 -18.51
CA PRO A 39 -8.84 13.73 -17.81
C PRO A 39 -9.24 14.01 -16.36
N ASN A 40 -10.46 13.65 -15.95
CA ASN A 40 -10.95 13.99 -14.63
C ASN A 40 -10.36 13.05 -13.57
N THR A 41 -9.58 13.63 -12.66
CA THR A 41 -9.00 12.98 -11.48
C THR A 41 -9.97 12.95 -10.29
N GLU A 42 -11.15 13.56 -10.42
CA GLU A 42 -12.15 13.68 -9.35
C GLU A 42 -13.02 12.42 -9.20
N TYR A 43 -13.22 11.67 -10.29
CA TYR A 43 -14.04 10.47 -10.29
C TYR A 43 -13.28 9.22 -9.86
N GLU A 44 -14.03 8.24 -9.39
CA GLU A 44 -13.50 6.92 -9.09
C GLU A 44 -12.87 6.29 -10.34
N LYS A 45 -11.68 5.70 -10.19
CA LYS A 45 -10.95 5.04 -11.27
C LYS A 45 -10.86 3.54 -11.02
N PRO A 46 -11.16 2.69 -12.01
CA PRO A 46 -11.01 1.26 -11.85
C PRO A 46 -9.53 0.86 -11.81
N LEU A 47 -9.14 0.13 -10.76
CA LEU A 47 -7.88 -0.58 -10.63
C LEU A 47 -8.08 -2.05 -10.94
N ARG A 48 -7.47 -2.52 -12.02
CA ARG A 48 -7.43 -3.94 -12.36
C ARG A 48 -6.26 -4.63 -11.70
N ILE A 49 -6.54 -5.74 -11.02
CA ILE A 49 -5.56 -6.61 -10.38
C ILE A 49 -5.65 -8.00 -11.02
N SER A 50 -4.53 -8.49 -11.54
CA SER A 50 -4.44 -9.77 -12.24
C SER A 50 -3.28 -10.60 -11.68
N GLY A 51 -3.50 -11.91 -11.53
CA GLY A 51 -2.50 -12.83 -10.98
C GLY A 51 -3.18 -14.05 -10.36
N ASP A 52 -2.41 -14.80 -9.59
CA ASP A 52 -2.96 -15.92 -8.79
C ASP A 52 -3.96 -15.39 -7.76
N PRO A 53 -5.03 -16.14 -7.43
CA PRO A 53 -6.05 -15.69 -6.49
C PRO A 53 -5.48 -15.22 -5.14
N ALA A 54 -4.52 -15.95 -4.58
CA ALA A 54 -3.85 -15.58 -3.32
C ALA A 54 -3.08 -14.26 -3.44
N LYS A 55 -2.42 -14.01 -4.57
CA LYS A 55 -1.68 -12.77 -4.84
C LYS A 55 -2.61 -11.59 -5.05
N VAL A 56 -3.72 -11.81 -5.74
CA VAL A 56 -4.76 -10.80 -5.96
C VAL A 56 -5.40 -10.39 -4.64
N GLU A 57 -5.72 -11.35 -3.77
CA GLU A 57 -6.26 -11.08 -2.43
C GLU A 57 -5.27 -10.27 -1.59
N HIS A 58 -3.99 -10.64 -1.62
CA HIS A 58 -2.95 -9.89 -0.92
C HIS A 58 -2.78 -8.46 -1.48
N ALA A 59 -2.79 -8.29 -2.80
CA ALA A 59 -2.75 -6.98 -3.45
C ALA A 59 -3.94 -6.10 -3.04
N LYS A 60 -5.14 -6.67 -2.97
CA LYS A 60 -6.34 -5.99 -2.48
C LYS A 60 -6.12 -5.46 -1.06
N GLN A 61 -5.63 -6.30 -0.16
CA GLN A 61 -5.37 -5.90 1.24
C GLN A 61 -4.42 -4.70 1.31
N LEU A 62 -3.29 -4.76 0.59
CA LEU A 62 -2.32 -3.65 0.55
C LEU A 62 -2.92 -2.35 0.00
N VAL A 63 -3.76 -2.46 -1.04
CA VAL A 63 -4.49 -1.31 -1.60
C VAL A 63 -5.48 -0.74 -0.58
N HIS A 64 -6.27 -1.58 0.09
CA HIS A 64 -7.21 -1.13 1.11
C HIS A 64 -6.52 -0.46 2.30
N GLU A 65 -5.39 -0.99 2.76
CA GLU A 65 -4.59 -0.38 3.81
C GLU A 65 -4.09 1.00 3.41
N LEU A 66 -3.56 1.14 2.19
CA LEU A 66 -3.07 2.43 1.69
C LEU A 66 -4.20 3.46 1.49
N LEU A 67 -5.40 3.01 1.15
CA LEU A 67 -6.59 3.86 1.08
C LEU A 67 -7.07 4.29 2.47
N ALA A 68 -7.02 3.40 3.47
CA ALA A 68 -7.52 3.63 4.83
C ALA A 68 -6.57 4.50 5.68
N ASP A 69 -5.25 4.33 5.54
CA ASP A 69 -4.24 5.04 6.34
C ASP A 69 -4.30 6.57 6.16
N LYS A 70 -4.92 7.04 5.07
CA LYS A 70 -5.09 8.47 4.73
C LYS A 70 -6.45 9.06 5.10
N ASP A 71 -7.46 8.24 5.44
CA ASP A 71 -8.73 8.76 5.96
C ASP A 71 -8.66 9.07 7.47
N MET A 72 -7.76 8.41 8.20
CA MET A 72 -7.57 8.60 9.65
C MET A 72 -6.54 9.69 10.01
N GLN A 73 -6.56 10.86 9.35
CA GLN A 73 -5.73 11.95 9.86
C GLN A 73 -6.29 13.37 9.65
N PRO A 74 -7.21 13.83 10.52
CA PRO A 74 -7.15 15.19 11.01
C PRO A 74 -6.08 15.25 12.12
N GLY A 75 -4.80 15.38 11.74
CA GLY A 75 -3.70 15.76 12.65
C GLY A 75 -3.06 14.65 13.49
N GLY A 76 -1.88 14.16 13.09
CA GLY A 76 -1.04 13.37 14.01
C GLY A 76 0.16 12.63 13.41
N GLY A 77 1.26 13.34 13.19
CA GLY A 77 2.64 12.87 13.46
C GLY A 77 3.29 11.78 12.58
N PRO A 78 4.64 11.82 12.41
CA PRO A 78 5.36 10.98 11.46
C PRO A 78 5.62 9.55 11.98
N ARG A 79 5.43 8.53 11.14
CA ARG A 79 6.02 7.20 11.34
C ARG A 79 7.53 7.29 11.16
N SER A 80 8.25 7.55 12.26
CA SER A 80 9.67 7.28 12.41
C SER A 80 9.86 6.00 13.22
N GLN A 81 10.93 5.27 12.86
CA GLN A 81 11.63 4.30 13.71
C GLN A 81 10.98 2.91 13.87
N TYR A 82 11.32 2.01 12.96
CA TYR A 82 11.52 0.59 13.30
C TYR A 82 13.01 0.30 13.13
N ASP A 83 13.81 0.77 14.09
CA ASP A 83 15.18 0.35 14.31
C ASP A 83 15.24 -0.19 15.74
N ASP A 84 14.96 -1.48 15.92
CA ASP A 84 15.33 -2.19 17.14
C ASP A 84 15.69 -3.64 16.79
N TYR A 85 16.85 -3.78 16.16
CA TYR A 85 17.58 -5.04 16.07
C TYR A 85 18.65 -5.03 17.16
N GLY A 86 18.51 -5.89 18.16
CA GLY A 86 19.63 -6.34 18.98
C GLY A 86 19.64 -5.86 20.42
N SER A 87 18.92 -6.58 21.29
CA SER A 87 19.27 -6.71 22.70
C SER A 87 19.39 -8.20 23.04
N ASP A 88 20.63 -8.67 23.08
CA ASP A 88 21.10 -9.99 23.48
C ASP A 88 20.71 -10.31 24.95
N PRO A 89 20.04 -11.43 25.26
CA PRO A 89 19.82 -11.86 26.65
C PRO A 89 21.10 -12.50 27.22
N GLY A 90 22.06 -11.65 27.55
CA GLY A 90 23.32 -12.00 28.23
C GLY A 90 23.09 -12.47 29.66
N ASN A 91 23.03 -13.79 29.81
CA ASN A 91 23.42 -14.63 30.94
C ASN A 91 24.04 -13.93 32.17
N GLY A 92 23.42 -14.08 33.35
CA GLY A 92 23.95 -13.59 34.63
C GLY A 92 23.64 -14.53 35.80
N LEU A 93 24.36 -15.66 35.87
CA LEU A 93 24.54 -16.49 37.06
C LEU A 93 25.87 -16.14 37.75
N ALA A 94 25.92 -16.35 39.07
CA ALA A 94 27.04 -16.14 40.02
C ALA A 94 27.13 -14.69 40.54
N THR A 95 27.15 -14.39 41.84
CA THR A 95 27.50 -15.14 43.08
C THR A 95 26.69 -14.56 44.23
#